data_AF-A0A804NVT4-F1
#
_entry.id   AF-A0A804NVT4-F1
#
_cell.length_a   1.000
_cell.length_b   1.000
_cell.length_c   1.000
_cell.angle_alpha   90.00
_cell.angle_beta   90.00
_cell.angle_gamma   90.00
#
_symmetry.space_group_name_H-M   'P 1'
#
loop_
_entity.id
_entity.type
_entity.pdbx_description
1 polymer ?
#
loop_
_entity_poly.entity_id
_entity_poly.type
_entity_poly.pdbx_seq_one_letter_code
_entity_poly.pdbx_strand_id
1 'polypeptide(L)'
;KSGGNIDGRNAFGLSALHLATWRNHLPIVRRLLDAGADPDARDGESGWSSLHRALHFGHLCIASVLLQFGASLALEDTKGRTPVDLISCPVSQANGDFPDAVATEVFSWGSGTNYQLGTGNVHIQKLPCKVEALHGSYIKTVAASKFHSVAVSSNGELYTWGFGRGGRLGHPDIHRLAIA
;
A
#
# COMPACT_ATOMS: atom_id res chain seq x y z
N LYS A 1 -26.06 -8.07 -15.17
CA LYS A 1 -26.64 -8.30 -13.82
C LYS A 1 -27.25 -9.70 -13.80
N SER A 2 -26.42 -10.70 -13.59
CA SER A 2 -26.83 -12.09 -13.37
C SER A 2 -26.21 -12.45 -12.03
N GLY A 3 -27.02 -12.89 -11.07
CA GLY A 3 -26.68 -13.02 -9.64
C GLY A 3 -25.63 -14.08 -9.29
N GLY A 4 -24.50 -14.07 -9.99
CA GLY A 4 -23.32 -14.80 -9.57
C GLY A 4 -22.80 -14.23 -8.25
N ASN A 5 -22.38 -15.11 -7.36
CA ASN A 5 -21.75 -14.72 -6.10
C ASN A 5 -20.50 -13.88 -6.41
N ILE A 6 -20.50 -12.61 -6.01
CA ILE A 6 -19.39 -11.67 -6.26
C ILE A 6 -18.08 -12.16 -5.64
N ASP A 7 -18.18 -12.86 -4.51
CA ASP A 7 -17.07 -13.49 -3.79
C ASP A 7 -16.95 -15.00 -4.08
N GLY A 8 -17.54 -15.45 -5.18
CA GLY A 8 -17.39 -16.82 -5.68
C GLY A 8 -15.90 -17.14 -5.89
N ARG A 9 -15.49 -18.33 -5.45
CA ARG A 9 -14.09 -18.77 -5.44
C ARG A 9 -13.83 -19.90 -6.43
N ASN A 10 -12.67 -19.85 -7.08
CA ASN A 10 -12.21 -20.96 -7.92
C ASN A 10 -11.57 -22.09 -7.08
N ALA A 11 -11.04 -23.12 -7.75
CA ALA A 11 -10.40 -24.27 -7.08
C ALA A 11 -9.17 -23.92 -6.21
N PHE A 12 -8.56 -22.74 -6.39
CA PHE A 12 -7.46 -22.23 -5.57
C PHE A 12 -7.93 -21.29 -4.45
N GLY A 13 -9.24 -21.15 -4.26
CA GLY A 13 -9.82 -20.23 -3.29
C GLY A 13 -9.74 -18.76 -3.71
N LEU A 14 -9.43 -18.45 -4.97
CA LEU A 14 -9.33 -17.06 -5.46
C LEU A 14 -10.71 -16.52 -5.89
N SER A 15 -11.05 -15.31 -5.45
CA SER A 15 -12.19 -14.54 -5.95
C SER A 15 -11.84 -13.81 -7.25
N ALA A 16 -12.87 -13.25 -7.90
CA ALA A 16 -12.67 -12.36 -9.05
C ALA A 16 -11.77 -11.15 -8.70
N LEU A 17 -11.89 -10.62 -7.48
CA LEU A 17 -11.12 -9.48 -7.01
C LEU A 17 -9.62 -9.80 -6.92
N HIS A 18 -9.26 -11.00 -6.44
CA HIS A 18 -7.86 -11.46 -6.43
C HIS A 18 -7.27 -11.50 -7.84
N LEU A 19 -8.01 -12.06 -8.80
CA LEU A 19 -7.56 -12.21 -10.18
C LEU A 19 -7.42 -10.85 -10.89
N ALA A 20 -8.36 -9.93 -10.66
CA ALA A 20 -8.30 -8.58 -11.20
C ALA A 20 -7.12 -7.78 -10.61
N THR A 21 -6.88 -7.93 -9.31
CA THR A 21 -5.76 -7.31 -8.61
C THR A 21 -4.42 -7.83 -9.10
N TRP A 22 -4.29 -9.15 -9.28
CA TRP A 22 -3.08 -9.76 -9.82
C TRP A 22 -2.77 -9.27 -11.24
N ARG A 23 -3.79 -9.09 -12.08
CA ARG A 23 -3.63 -8.59 -13.45
C ARG A 23 -3.44 -7.06 -13.55
N ASN A 24 -3.33 -6.38 -12.42
CA ASN A 24 -3.27 -4.91 -12.35
C ASN A 24 -4.42 -4.21 -13.10
N HIS A 25 -5.62 -4.78 -13.09
CA HIS A 25 -6.74 -4.29 -13.90
C HIS A 25 -7.68 -3.36 -13.12
N LEU A 26 -7.21 -2.13 -12.84
CA LEU A 26 -7.91 -1.14 -12.01
C LEU A 26 -9.41 -0.93 -12.36
N PRO A 27 -9.83 -0.80 -13.63
CA PRO A 27 -11.26 -0.67 -13.96
C PRO A 27 -12.13 -1.86 -13.54
N ILE A 28 -11.59 -3.09 -13.53
CA ILE A 28 -12.33 -4.27 -13.09
C ILE A 28 -12.35 -4.32 -11.56
N VAL A 29 -11.23 -4.02 -10.91
CA VAL A 29 -11.16 -3.93 -9.44
C VAL A 29 -12.22 -2.97 -8.90
N ARG A 30 -12.30 -1.74 -9.43
CA ARG A 30 -13.32 -0.76 -9.03
C ARG A 30 -14.73 -1.31 -9.21
N ARG A 31 -15.03 -1.88 -10.39
CA ARG A 31 -16.36 -2.47 -10.65
C ARG A 31 -16.73 -3.61 -9.71
N LEU A 32 -15.77 -4.43 -9.30
CA LEU A 32 -16.01 -5.53 -8.36
C LEU A 32 -16.30 -4.99 -6.96
N LEU A 33 -15.52 -4.01 -6.50
CA LEU A 33 -15.72 -3.36 -5.21
C LEU A 33 -17.04 -2.56 -5.16
N ASP A 34 -17.38 -1.83 -6.22
CA ASP A 34 -18.67 -1.15 -6.37
C ASP A 34 -19.85 -2.13 -6.34
N ALA A 35 -19.63 -3.39 -6.77
CA ALA A 35 -20.62 -4.46 -6.71
C ALA A 35 -20.69 -5.17 -5.35
N GLY A 36 -19.90 -4.72 -4.36
CA GLY A 36 -19.87 -5.26 -3.01
C GLY A 36 -18.95 -6.46 -2.81
N ALA A 37 -17.94 -6.64 -3.67
CA ALA A 37 -16.89 -7.65 -3.42
C ALA A 37 -16.20 -7.36 -2.08
N ASP A 38 -16.00 -8.40 -1.27
CA ASP A 38 -15.29 -8.29 0.00
C ASP A 38 -13.79 -8.02 -0.25
N PRO A 39 -13.27 -6.83 0.12
CA PRO A 39 -11.86 -6.49 -0.07
C PRO A 39 -10.92 -7.33 0.81
N ASP A 40 -11.41 -7.89 1.91
CA ASP A 40 -10.66 -8.69 2.88
C ASP A 40 -10.83 -10.21 2.69
N ALA A 41 -11.55 -10.63 1.64
CA ALA A 41 -11.64 -12.02 1.26
C ALA A 41 -10.23 -12.63 1.12
N ARG A 42 -9.92 -13.67 1.89
CA ARG A 42 -8.58 -14.31 1.90
C ARG A 42 -8.51 -15.46 0.93
N ASP A 43 -7.49 -15.57 0.07
CA ASP A 43 -7.31 -16.74 -0.80
C ASP A 43 -7.02 -18.05 -0.04
N GLY A 44 -7.15 -19.18 -0.74
CA GLY A 44 -7.06 -20.51 -0.11
C GLY A 44 -5.64 -21.00 0.16
N GLU A 45 -4.65 -20.48 -0.55
CA GLU A 45 -3.28 -20.99 -0.49
C GLU A 45 -2.41 -20.19 0.49
N SER A 46 -2.42 -18.86 0.36
CA SER A 46 -1.57 -17.98 1.16
C SER A 46 -2.34 -17.30 2.28
N GLY A 47 -3.68 -17.34 2.25
CA GLY A 47 -4.52 -16.51 3.11
C GLY A 47 -4.46 -15.03 2.72
N TRP A 48 -4.02 -14.72 1.49
CA TRP A 48 -3.83 -13.35 1.04
C TRP A 48 -5.15 -12.72 0.63
N SER A 49 -5.39 -11.50 1.09
CA SER A 49 -6.39 -10.61 0.49
C SER A 49 -5.89 -9.94 -0.79
N SER A 50 -6.77 -9.21 -1.46
CA SER A 50 -6.37 -8.40 -2.61
C SER A 50 -5.33 -7.33 -2.23
N LEU A 51 -5.39 -6.77 -1.02
CA LEU A 51 -4.44 -5.76 -0.57
C LEU A 51 -3.01 -6.34 -0.41
N HIS A 52 -2.88 -7.54 0.16
CA HIS A 52 -1.59 -8.25 0.22
C HIS A 52 -0.97 -8.37 -1.17
N ARG A 53 -1.78 -8.80 -2.14
CA ARG A 53 -1.32 -9.03 -3.51
C ARG A 53 -0.96 -7.71 -4.21
N ALA A 54 -1.76 -6.67 -4.02
CA ALA A 54 -1.49 -5.35 -4.58
C ALA A 54 -0.17 -4.77 -4.05
N LEU A 55 0.06 -4.85 -2.74
CA LEU A 55 1.28 -4.36 -2.11
C LEU A 55 2.51 -5.19 -2.47
N HIS A 56 2.39 -6.52 -2.47
CA HIS A 56 3.47 -7.42 -2.86
C HIS A 56 3.97 -7.19 -4.30
N PHE A 57 3.04 -6.94 -5.24
CA PHE A 57 3.39 -6.68 -6.64
C PHE A 57 3.60 -5.19 -6.97
N GLY A 58 3.45 -4.28 -5.99
CA GLY A 58 3.58 -2.84 -6.21
C GLY A 58 2.47 -2.24 -7.08
N HIS A 59 1.27 -2.83 -7.10
CA HIS A 59 0.09 -2.29 -7.77
C HIS A 59 -0.56 -1.18 -6.93
N LEU A 60 0.15 -0.07 -6.75
CA LEU A 60 -0.18 0.95 -5.75
C LEU A 60 -1.53 1.64 -6.01
N CYS A 61 -1.91 1.91 -7.27
CA CYS A 61 -3.25 2.44 -7.57
C CYS A 61 -4.37 1.49 -7.13
N ILE A 62 -4.15 0.17 -7.25
CA ILE A 62 -5.13 -0.82 -6.79
C ILE A 62 -5.13 -0.91 -5.27
N ALA A 63 -3.95 -0.87 -4.62
CA ALA A 63 -3.87 -0.81 -3.17
C ALA A 63 -4.61 0.41 -2.60
N SER A 64 -4.44 1.59 -3.20
CA SER A 64 -5.16 2.82 -2.84
C SER A 64 -6.68 2.64 -2.95
N VAL A 65 -7.18 2.09 -4.06
CA VAL A 65 -8.62 1.80 -4.22
C VAL A 65 -9.12 0.76 -3.22
N LEU A 66 -8.37 -0.31 -2.95
CA LEU A 66 -8.77 -1.31 -1.96
C LEU A 66 -8.89 -0.69 -0.56
N LEU A 67 -7.96 0.18 -0.16
CA LEU A 67 -8.01 0.90 1.10
C LEU A 67 -9.21 1.85 1.18
N GLN A 68 -9.53 2.56 0.10
CA GLN A 68 -10.74 3.41 0.01
C GLN A 68 -12.04 2.61 0.22
N PHE A 69 -12.04 1.33 -0.17
CA PHE A 69 -13.16 0.40 0.06
C PHE A 69 -13.06 -0.38 1.38
N GLY A 70 -12.15 0.02 2.29
CA GLY A 70 -12.07 -0.51 3.64
C GLY A 70 -11.23 -1.78 3.80
N ALA A 71 -10.37 -2.12 2.84
CA ALA A 71 -9.42 -3.22 3.01
C ALA A 71 -8.55 -3.04 4.26
N SER A 72 -8.43 -4.09 5.07
CA SER A 72 -7.71 -4.02 6.34
C SER A 72 -6.20 -4.13 6.17
N LEU A 73 -5.47 -3.20 6.79
CA LEU A 73 -4.01 -3.24 6.94
C LEU A 73 -3.55 -4.21 8.03
N ALA A 74 -4.45 -4.67 8.91
CA ALA A 74 -4.13 -5.55 10.02
C ALA A 74 -4.43 -7.02 9.71
N LEU A 75 -4.87 -7.33 8.48
CA LEU A 75 -5.25 -8.68 8.12
C LEU A 75 -4.01 -9.56 7.93
N GLU A 76 -3.81 -10.57 8.76
CA GLU A 76 -2.64 -11.46 8.62
C GLU A 76 -2.86 -12.61 7.63
N ASP A 77 -1.82 -12.93 6.86
CA ASP A 77 -1.73 -14.12 6.02
C ASP A 77 -1.45 -15.41 6.83
N THR A 78 -1.33 -16.56 6.14
CA THR A 78 -1.04 -17.85 6.80
C THR A 78 0.34 -17.92 7.46
N LYS A 79 1.21 -16.94 7.21
CA LYS A 79 2.53 -16.80 7.83
C LYS A 79 2.57 -15.69 8.88
N GLY A 80 1.43 -15.13 9.26
CA GLY A 80 1.34 -14.05 10.25
C GLY A 80 1.83 -12.69 9.72
N ARG A 81 1.87 -12.49 8.41
CA ARG A 81 2.31 -11.22 7.80
C ARG A 81 1.10 -10.39 7.42
N THR A 82 1.14 -9.10 7.73
CA THR A 82 0.18 -8.11 7.24
C THR A 82 0.44 -7.76 5.78
N PRO A 83 -0.48 -7.06 5.08
CA PRO A 83 -0.24 -6.61 3.71
C PRO A 83 1.00 -5.72 3.58
N VAL A 84 1.31 -4.96 4.63
CA VAL A 84 2.41 -4.00 4.66
C VAL A 84 3.76 -4.69 4.82
N ASP A 85 3.81 -5.81 5.56
CA ASP A 85 5.01 -6.65 5.70
C ASP A 85 5.46 -7.26 4.35
N LEU A 86 4.62 -7.18 3.31
CA LEU A 86 4.97 -7.61 1.96
C LEU A 86 5.65 -6.51 1.12
N ILE A 87 5.63 -5.25 1.57
CA ILE A 87 6.31 -4.13 0.89
C ILE A 87 7.79 -4.07 1.29
N SER A 88 8.09 -4.48 2.53
CA SER A 88 9.40 -4.39 3.17
C SER A 88 9.47 -5.42 4.32
N CYS A 89 10.67 -5.85 4.72
CA CYS A 89 10.86 -6.53 6.02
C CYS A 89 10.20 -5.69 7.14
N PRO A 90 9.74 -6.32 8.24
CA PRO A 90 9.01 -5.63 9.30
C PRO A 90 9.76 -4.38 9.75
N VAL A 91 9.16 -3.21 9.54
CA VAL A 91 9.66 -1.97 10.11
C VAL A 91 9.03 -1.87 11.49
N SER A 92 9.71 -2.39 12.50
CA SER A 92 9.30 -2.21 13.89
C SER A 92 9.25 -0.71 14.18
N GLN A 93 8.06 -0.15 14.37
CA GLN A 93 7.94 1.22 14.86
C GLN A 93 8.54 1.26 16.27
N ALA A 94 9.47 2.18 16.51
CA ALA A 94 10.08 2.36 17.83
C ALA A 94 9.12 2.98 18.87
N ASN A 95 7.89 3.31 18.47
CA ASN A 95 6.85 3.74 19.38
C ASN A 95 6.07 2.50 19.79
N GLY A 96 6.20 2.12 21.06
CA GLY A 96 5.73 0.83 21.60
C GLY A 96 4.38 0.36 21.07
N ASP A 97 4.27 -0.96 20.87
CA ASP A 97 3.20 -1.72 20.23
C ASP A 97 1.78 -1.43 20.77
N PHE A 98 1.27 -0.24 20.54
CA PHE A 98 -0.13 0.07 20.69
C PHE A 98 -0.79 -0.05 19.31
N PRO A 99 -1.83 -0.88 19.14
CA PRO A 99 -2.48 -1.12 17.84
C PRO A 99 -2.99 0.15 17.13
N ASP A 100 -3.14 1.25 17.86
CA ASP A 100 -3.62 2.55 17.37
C ASP A 100 -2.54 3.64 17.35
N ALA A 101 -1.26 3.30 17.56
CA ALA A 101 -0.18 4.27 17.46
C ALA A 101 -0.05 4.78 16.01
N VAL A 102 -0.25 6.08 15.84
CA VAL A 102 -0.07 6.79 14.57
C VAL A 102 1.08 7.77 14.72
N ALA A 103 2.03 7.72 13.80
CA ALA A 103 3.12 8.68 13.74
C ALA A 103 2.63 9.95 13.03
N THR A 104 2.78 11.10 13.66
CA THR A 104 2.49 12.41 13.05
C THR A 104 3.69 13.00 12.31
N GLU A 105 4.85 12.35 12.45
CA GLU A 105 6.10 12.76 11.85
C GLU A 105 6.82 11.56 11.25
N VAL A 106 7.13 11.68 9.96
CA VAL A 106 7.95 10.71 9.23
C VAL A 106 9.26 11.39 8.89
N PHE A 107 10.36 10.71 9.18
CA PHE A 107 11.71 11.17 8.85
C PHE A 107 12.36 10.21 7.86
N SER A 108 13.17 10.75 6.96
CA SER A 108 14.00 9.96 6.05
C SER A 108 15.40 10.56 5.96
N TRP A 109 16.39 9.70 5.71
CA TRP A 109 17.80 10.08 5.57
C TRP A 109 18.51 9.14 4.60
N GLY A 110 19.71 9.53 4.18
CA GLY A 110 20.51 8.79 3.21
C GLY A 110 20.52 9.47 1.83
N SER A 111 20.52 8.68 0.76
CA SER A 111 20.59 9.18 -0.61
C SER A 111 19.26 9.75 -1.07
N GLY A 112 19.22 11.01 -1.49
CA GLY A 112 18.04 11.64 -2.09
C GLY A 112 17.81 11.28 -3.56
N THR A 113 18.71 10.53 -4.21
CA THR A 113 18.62 10.22 -5.64
C THR A 113 17.24 9.72 -6.02
N ASN A 114 16.70 10.22 -7.14
CA ASN A 114 15.34 9.91 -7.59
C ASN A 114 14.24 10.23 -6.55
N TYR A 115 14.45 11.18 -5.65
CA TYR A 115 13.46 11.62 -4.64
C TYR A 115 13.03 10.52 -3.66
N GLN A 116 13.85 9.47 -3.49
CA GLN A 116 13.53 8.31 -2.63
C GLN A 116 13.32 8.64 -1.15
N LEU A 117 13.75 9.83 -0.73
CA LEU A 117 13.56 10.33 0.64
C LEU A 117 12.22 11.02 0.86
N GLY A 118 11.56 11.51 -0.19
CA GLY A 118 10.28 12.22 -0.05
C GLY A 118 10.42 13.64 0.52
N THR A 119 11.64 14.13 0.76
CA THR A 119 11.93 15.46 1.31
C THR A 119 11.90 16.59 0.27
N GLY A 120 11.36 16.31 -0.93
CA GLY A 120 11.23 17.30 -2.01
C GLY A 120 12.52 17.65 -2.75
N ASN A 121 13.63 16.96 -2.49
CA ASN A 121 14.90 17.18 -3.17
C ASN A 121 15.67 15.87 -3.40
N VAL A 122 16.71 15.93 -4.22
CA VAL A 122 17.57 14.78 -4.57
C VAL A 122 18.88 14.70 -3.77
N HIS A 123 19.07 15.58 -2.79
CA HIS A 123 20.33 15.68 -2.06
C HIS A 123 20.47 14.57 -1.02
N ILE A 124 21.72 14.20 -0.72
CA ILE A 124 22.02 13.30 0.40
C ILE A 124 21.66 14.01 1.70
N GLN A 125 20.77 13.40 2.48
CA GLN A 125 20.40 13.83 3.82
C GLN A 125 21.23 13.04 4.83
N LYS A 126 22.28 13.67 5.38
CA LYS A 126 23.19 13.01 6.33
C LYS A 126 22.55 12.77 7.71
N LEU A 127 21.51 13.53 8.03
CA LEU A 127 20.76 13.45 9.27
C LEU A 127 19.28 13.16 8.95
N PRO A 128 18.51 12.62 9.90
CA PRO A 128 17.05 12.50 9.77
C PRO A 128 16.44 13.83 9.33
N CYS A 129 15.78 13.82 8.17
CA CYS A 129 15.10 14.97 7.61
C CYS A 129 13.60 14.69 7.61
N LYS A 130 12.81 15.63 8.14
CA LYS A 130 11.37 15.48 8.21
C LYS A 130 10.78 15.48 6.80
N VAL A 131 9.90 14.53 6.53
CA VAL A 131 9.09 14.48 5.31
C VAL A 131 7.91 15.43 5.52
N GLU A 132 8.12 16.72 5.30
CA GLU A 132 7.12 17.76 5.56
C GLU A 132 5.79 17.53 4.84
N ALA A 133 5.81 16.84 3.69
CA ALA A 133 4.60 16.51 2.95
C ALA A 133 3.65 15.53 3.69
N LEU A 134 4.15 14.81 4.71
CA LEU A 134 3.34 13.94 5.56
C LEU A 134 2.98 14.61 6.90
N HIS A 135 3.43 15.84 7.15
CA HIS A 135 3.12 16.52 8.40
C HIS A 135 1.61 16.73 8.57
N GLY A 136 1.09 16.41 9.75
CA GLY A 136 -0.34 16.49 10.05
C GLY A 136 -1.15 15.27 9.55
N SER A 137 -0.54 14.39 8.77
CA SER A 137 -1.14 13.10 8.43
C SER A 137 -0.86 12.10 9.55
N TYR A 138 -1.88 11.34 9.94
CA TYR A 138 -1.74 10.28 10.93
C TYR A 138 -1.22 9.01 10.25
N ILE A 139 0.09 8.87 10.14
CA ILE A 139 0.71 7.77 9.43
C ILE A 139 0.70 6.52 10.30
N LYS A 140 -0.04 5.49 9.88
CA LYS A 140 -0.04 4.18 10.55
C LYS A 140 1.23 3.40 10.23
N THR A 141 1.71 3.48 8.99
CA THR A 141 2.85 2.68 8.57
C THR A 141 3.62 3.31 7.43
N VAL A 142 4.90 2.95 7.34
CA VAL A 142 5.82 3.40 6.31
C VAL A 142 6.63 2.20 5.85
N ALA A 143 6.77 2.02 4.54
CA ALA A 143 7.61 1.00 3.95
C ALA A 143 8.58 1.64 2.95
N ALA A 144 9.84 1.22 2.99
CA ALA A 144 10.86 1.66 2.05
C ALA A 144 11.30 0.47 1.19
N SER A 145 11.18 0.60 -0.13
CA SER A 145 11.74 -0.37 -1.09
C SER A 145 13.04 0.14 -1.70
N LYS A 146 13.63 -0.64 -2.62
CA LYS A 146 14.87 -0.29 -3.32
C LYS A 146 14.83 1.07 -4.03
N PHE A 147 13.67 1.50 -4.52
CA PHE A 147 13.56 2.68 -5.39
C PHE A 147 12.43 3.64 -5.05
N HIS A 148 11.48 3.22 -4.22
CA HIS A 148 10.34 4.02 -3.82
C HIS A 148 9.91 3.63 -2.42
N SER A 149 9.21 4.53 -1.76
CA SER A 149 8.68 4.34 -0.43
C SER A 149 7.19 4.65 -0.44
N VAL A 150 6.49 4.03 0.50
CA VAL A 150 5.05 4.14 0.72
C VAL A 150 4.80 4.54 2.16
N ALA A 151 3.81 5.39 2.38
CA ALA A 151 3.18 5.55 3.68
C ALA A 151 1.67 5.30 3.56
N VAL A 152 1.08 4.70 4.59
CA VAL A 152 -0.38 4.60 4.71
C VAL A 152 -0.82 5.34 5.96
N SER A 153 -1.76 6.26 5.79
CA SER A 153 -2.39 6.97 6.91
C SER A 153 -3.57 6.21 7.51
N SER A 154 -4.00 6.62 8.69
CA SER A 154 -5.11 6.02 9.43
C SER A 154 -6.47 6.15 8.74
N ASN A 155 -6.62 7.11 7.82
CA ASN A 155 -7.79 7.31 6.98
C ASN A 155 -7.72 6.53 5.64
N GLY A 156 -6.68 5.72 5.41
CA GLY A 156 -6.54 4.88 4.22
C GLY A 156 -5.91 5.58 3.00
N GLU A 157 -5.37 6.79 3.15
CA GLU A 157 -4.60 7.41 2.06
C GLU A 157 -3.24 6.72 1.90
N LEU A 158 -2.92 6.36 0.65
CA LEU A 158 -1.64 5.77 0.27
C LEU A 158 -0.76 6.86 -0.35
N TYR A 159 0.31 7.23 0.34
CA TYR A 159 1.32 8.15 -0.17
C TYR A 159 2.49 7.38 -0.75
N THR A 160 3.00 7.85 -1.88
CA THR A 160 4.13 7.23 -2.56
C THR A 160 5.16 8.28 -2.94
N TRP A 161 6.44 7.94 -2.82
CA TRP A 161 7.52 8.80 -3.27
C TRP A 161 8.73 8.00 -3.72
N GLY A 162 9.62 8.63 -4.47
CA GLY A 162 10.82 8.02 -5.02
C GLY A 162 10.79 7.94 -6.55
N PHE A 163 11.41 6.90 -7.10
CA PHE A 163 11.70 6.85 -8.53
C PHE A 163 10.46 6.53 -9.36
N GLY A 164 9.75 7.55 -9.85
CA GLY A 164 8.47 7.37 -10.56
C GLY A 164 8.49 6.82 -11.98
N ARG A 165 9.65 6.46 -12.53
CA ARG A 165 9.74 5.99 -13.93
C ARG A 165 8.93 4.70 -14.14
N GLY A 166 8.04 4.69 -15.12
CA GLY A 166 7.19 3.52 -15.44
C GLY A 166 5.90 3.42 -14.62
N GLY A 167 5.43 4.51 -14.02
CA GLY A 167 4.12 4.55 -13.34
C GLY A 167 4.09 3.89 -11.96
N ARG A 168 5.26 3.51 -11.43
CA ARG A 168 5.37 2.73 -10.18
C ARG A 168 4.92 3.45 -8.91
N LEU A 169 4.75 4.77 -8.96
CA LEU A 169 4.19 5.54 -7.84
C LEU A 169 2.66 5.58 -7.90
N GLY A 170 2.04 5.22 -9.02
CA GLY A 170 0.59 5.33 -9.18
C GLY A 170 0.06 6.75 -9.48
N HIS A 171 0.93 7.77 -9.48
CA HIS A 171 0.60 9.14 -9.84
C HIS A 171 1.60 9.73 -10.86
N PRO A 172 1.21 10.78 -11.60
CA PRO A 172 2.07 11.38 -12.64
C PRO A 172 3.24 12.19 -12.08
N ASP A 173 3.18 12.67 -10.84
CA ASP A 173 4.28 13.44 -10.24
C ASP A 173 5.45 12.50 -9.88
N ILE A 174 6.54 12.55 -10.63
CA ILE A 174 7.72 11.69 -10.38
C ILE A 174 8.77 12.37 -9.48
N HIS A 175 8.50 13.58 -8.99
CA HIS A 175 9.45 14.42 -8.26
C HIS A 175 9.03 14.69 -6.82
N ARG A 176 7.75 14.49 -6.48
CA ARG A 176 7.25 14.69 -5.12
C ARG A 176 6.48 13.48 -4.62
N LEU A 177 6.41 13.42 -3.30
CA LEU A 177 5.43 12.62 -2.60
C LEU A 177 4.03 13.09 -3.01
N ALA A 178 3.19 12.15 -3.43
CA ALA A 178 1.78 12.41 -3.67
C ALA A 178 0.93 11.18 -3.29
N ILE A 179 -0.37 11.41 -3.22
CA ILE A 179 -1.36 10.35 -3.01
C ILE A 179 -1.47 9.54 -4.31
N ALA A 180 -1.44 8.20 -4.18
CA ALA A 180 -1.54 7.23 -5.27
C ALA A 180 -2.98 6.80 -5.60
#